data_AF-A0A9X8R1T8-F1
#
_entry.id   AF-A0A9X8R1T8-F1
#
_cell.length_a   1.000
_cell.length_b   1.000
_cell.length_c   1.000
_cell.angle_alpha   90.00
_cell.angle_beta   90.00
_cell.angle_gamma   90.00
#
_symmetry.space_group_name_H-M   'P 1'
#
loop_
_entity.id
_entity.type
_entity.pdbx_description
1 polymer ?
#
loop_
_entity_poly.entity_id
_entity_poly.type
_entity_poly.pdbx_seq_one_letter_code
_entity_poly.pdbx_strand_id
1 'polypeptide(L)'
;MHKRYRAAAALSVCALTVSGALSGCAALGQKSTSKEPIAIGIDAEDPEQRVLGEIYSRVLQQLGRPTSVTAADFSAGDTLRVLKETPVDFVVTCTGRLVEETDVDAAKRLKKEAKDAPAGFSDVVYDQAIAGLPSTLRTVDPSPAQSCGRAGELPQNIIPLFDKSGFDRGEINRLNFITRVISTKSLEEMVEDIEGGADVQDTLAAWMVENAHINIYDDELPEADEDGAAAGDSADSAGVR
;
A
#
# COMPACT_ATOMS: atom_id res chain seq x y z
N MET A 1 -31.26 26.82 -57.22
CA MET A 1 -29.95 27.05 -56.56
C MET A 1 -29.33 28.33 -57.10
N HIS A 2 -29.45 29.44 -56.37
CA HIS A 2 -28.42 30.47 -56.15
C HIS A 2 -29.03 31.60 -55.29
N LYS A 3 -28.45 31.81 -54.11
CA LYS A 3 -28.67 32.90 -53.14
C LYS A 3 -28.43 34.26 -53.84
N ARG A 4 -28.97 35.41 -53.41
CA ARG A 4 -28.89 36.04 -52.07
C ARG A 4 -29.97 37.11 -51.91
N TYR A 5 -30.65 37.09 -50.76
CA TYR A 5 -31.59 38.11 -50.31
C TYR A 5 -30.87 39.27 -49.59
N ARG A 6 -31.56 40.41 -49.60
CA ARG A 6 -31.13 41.77 -49.26
C ARG A 6 -30.71 41.94 -47.78
N ALA A 7 -29.78 42.86 -47.56
CA ALA A 7 -29.34 43.34 -46.26
C ALA A 7 -30.22 44.48 -45.72
N ALA A 8 -30.05 44.75 -44.41
CA ALA A 8 -30.57 45.83 -43.56
C ALA A 8 -32.01 45.64 -43.02
N ALA A 9 -32.36 46.00 -41.79
CA ALA A 9 -31.67 46.31 -40.53
C ALA A 9 -32.80 46.52 -39.50
N ALA A 10 -32.72 46.01 -38.27
CA ALA A 10 -33.47 46.57 -37.14
C ALA A 10 -32.86 46.12 -35.81
N LEU A 11 -32.29 47.09 -35.11
CA LEU A 11 -31.97 47.05 -33.68
C LEU A 11 -33.24 46.76 -32.88
N SER A 12 -33.14 45.87 -31.89
CA SER A 12 -33.92 45.96 -30.65
C SER A 12 -33.08 45.46 -29.49
N VAL A 13 -32.58 46.42 -28.72
CA VAL A 13 -31.95 46.25 -27.42
C VAL A 13 -33.07 45.99 -26.41
N CYS A 14 -33.11 44.80 -25.80
CA CYS A 14 -33.85 44.54 -24.57
C CYS A 14 -32.88 43.93 -23.57
N ALA A 15 -32.24 44.79 -22.78
CA ALA A 15 -31.50 44.42 -21.59
C ALA A 15 -32.50 44.05 -20.49
N LEU A 16 -32.66 42.75 -20.23
CA LEU A 16 -33.30 42.23 -19.01
C LEU A 16 -32.18 41.73 -18.10
N THR A 17 -31.68 42.61 -17.25
CA THR A 17 -30.82 42.26 -16.11
C THR A 17 -31.69 41.57 -15.06
N VAL A 18 -31.72 40.24 -15.08
CA VAL A 18 -32.25 39.43 -13.98
C VAL A 18 -31.20 39.37 -12.89
N SER A 19 -31.31 40.28 -11.92
CA SER A 19 -30.64 40.18 -10.62
C SER A 19 -31.39 39.15 -9.78
N GLY A 20 -31.04 37.87 -9.94
CA GLY A 20 -31.51 36.78 -9.11
C GLY A 20 -30.40 36.36 -8.14
N ALA A 21 -30.65 36.54 -6.84
CA ALA A 21 -29.73 36.21 -5.76
C ALA A 21 -29.28 34.74 -5.82
N LEU A 22 -28.00 34.51 -6.07
CA LEU A 22 -27.35 33.24 -5.72
C LEU A 22 -27.29 33.20 -4.19
N SER A 23 -28.25 32.50 -3.60
CA SER A 23 -28.20 31.98 -2.25
C SER A 23 -26.89 31.23 -2.08
N GLY A 24 -25.88 31.92 -1.53
CA GLY A 24 -24.67 31.29 -1.06
C GLY A 24 -25.05 30.32 0.05
N CYS A 25 -25.12 29.03 -0.27
CA CYS A 25 -24.96 27.99 0.72
C CYS A 25 -23.55 28.19 1.29
N ALA A 26 -23.46 28.93 2.39
CA ALA A 26 -22.36 28.78 3.32
C ALA A 26 -22.44 27.33 3.78
N ALA A 27 -21.66 26.45 3.13
CA ALA A 27 -21.36 25.15 3.67
C ALA A 27 -20.70 25.42 5.03
N LEU A 28 -21.49 25.22 6.09
CA LEU A 28 -21.03 25.12 7.45
C LEU A 28 -19.78 24.26 7.44
N GLY A 29 -18.70 24.81 8.00
CA GLY A 29 -17.34 24.29 7.89
C GLY A 29 -17.26 22.77 8.01
N GLN A 30 -17.23 22.11 6.86
CA GLN A 30 -16.67 20.78 6.73
C GLN A 30 -15.17 21.02 6.84
N LYS A 31 -14.63 20.94 8.07
CA LYS A 31 -13.18 20.77 8.23
C LYS A 31 -12.84 19.56 7.38
N SER A 32 -12.17 19.79 6.24
CA SER A 32 -11.54 18.71 5.51
C SER A 32 -10.46 18.17 6.44
N THR A 33 -10.80 17.13 7.18
CA THR A 33 -9.88 16.33 8.00
C THR A 33 -9.15 15.30 7.15
N SER A 34 -9.34 15.34 5.82
CA SER A 34 -8.67 14.43 4.90
C SER A 34 -7.16 14.65 4.98
N LYS A 35 -6.45 13.61 5.42
CA LYS A 35 -5.00 13.54 5.35
C LYS A 35 -4.53 13.69 3.88
N GLU A 36 -3.29 14.12 3.68
CA GLU A 36 -2.71 14.30 2.34
C GLU A 36 -2.75 12.98 1.55
N PRO A 37 -3.24 12.92 0.30
CA PRO A 37 -3.34 11.66 -0.43
C PRO A 37 -2.00 10.91 -0.55
N ILE A 38 -2.03 9.56 -0.60
CA ILE A 38 -0.86 8.70 -0.82
C ILE A 38 -0.94 8.02 -2.17
N ALA A 39 0.08 8.21 -3.01
CA ALA A 39 0.26 7.46 -4.23
C ALA A 39 1.11 6.20 -3.98
N ILE A 40 0.53 5.03 -4.24
CA ILE A 40 1.18 3.72 -4.14
C ILE A 40 1.67 3.32 -5.53
N GLY A 41 2.98 3.19 -5.71
CA GLY A 41 3.60 2.73 -6.94
C GLY A 41 3.64 1.20 -7.02
N ILE A 42 3.16 0.64 -8.13
CA ILE A 42 3.18 -0.81 -8.41
C ILE A 42 3.67 -1.11 -9.83
N ASP A 43 4.24 -2.30 -10.03
CA ASP A 43 4.36 -2.87 -11.37
C ASP A 43 2.99 -3.40 -11.79
N ALA A 44 2.34 -2.73 -12.74
CA ALA A 44 0.98 -3.08 -13.16
C ALA A 44 0.91 -4.39 -13.96
N GLU A 45 2.05 -4.88 -14.47
CA GLU A 45 2.15 -6.15 -15.19
C GLU A 45 2.39 -7.33 -14.24
N ASP A 46 2.77 -7.07 -12.98
CA ASP A 46 2.93 -8.08 -11.93
C ASP A 46 1.63 -8.24 -11.12
N PRO A 47 0.91 -9.37 -11.25
CA PRO A 47 -0.31 -9.65 -10.49
C PRO A 47 -0.13 -9.52 -8.98
N GLU A 48 1.02 -9.94 -8.45
CA GLU A 48 1.32 -9.89 -7.02
C GLU A 48 1.41 -8.43 -6.55
N GLN A 49 2.09 -7.57 -7.32
CA GLN A 49 2.20 -6.14 -7.00
C GLN A 49 0.85 -5.43 -7.09
N ARG A 50 -0.03 -5.81 -8.02
CA ARG A 50 -1.41 -5.31 -8.07
C ARG A 50 -2.16 -5.65 -6.79
N VAL A 51 -2.10 -6.90 -6.33
CA VAL A 51 -2.74 -7.35 -5.08
C VAL A 51 -2.18 -6.58 -3.88
N LEU A 52 -0.85 -6.51 -3.75
CA LEU A 52 -0.19 -5.82 -2.64
C LEU A 52 -0.52 -4.33 -2.60
N GLY A 53 -0.52 -3.66 -3.76
CA GLY A 53 -0.89 -2.26 -3.87
C GLY A 53 -2.32 -2.00 -3.37
N GLU A 54 -3.25 -2.86 -3.76
CA GLU A 54 -4.65 -2.76 -3.34
C GLU A 54 -4.84 -3.08 -1.84
N ILE A 55 -4.13 -4.07 -1.27
CA ILE A 55 -4.15 -4.35 0.18
C ILE A 55 -3.79 -3.10 0.97
N TYR A 56 -2.63 -2.50 0.68
CA TYR A 56 -2.17 -1.31 1.42
C TYR A 56 -3.04 -0.09 1.15
N SER A 57 -3.54 0.07 -0.09
CA SER A 57 -4.49 1.11 -0.46
C SER A 57 -5.75 1.05 0.42
N ARG A 58 -6.36 -0.13 0.54
CA ARG A 58 -7.58 -0.33 1.34
C ARG A 58 -7.36 -0.09 2.81
N VAL A 59 -6.25 -0.59 3.36
CA VAL A 59 -5.88 -0.37 4.76
C VAL A 59 -5.75 1.13 5.09
N LEU A 60 -5.11 1.90 4.23
CA LEU A 60 -4.96 3.34 4.41
C LEU A 60 -6.30 4.08 4.23
N GLN A 61 -7.12 3.68 3.26
CA GLN A 61 -8.46 4.26 3.06
C GLN A 61 -9.36 4.09 4.30
N GLN A 62 -9.31 2.94 4.97
CA GLN A 62 -10.05 2.73 6.22
C GLN A 62 -9.60 3.67 7.35
N LEU A 63 -8.35 4.14 7.32
CA LEU A 63 -7.85 5.14 8.26
C LEU A 63 -8.18 6.58 7.84
N GLY A 64 -9.05 6.76 6.84
CA GLY A 64 -9.43 8.05 6.28
C GLY A 64 -8.33 8.71 5.44
N ARG A 65 -7.33 7.94 4.99
CA ARG A 65 -6.25 8.39 4.12
C ARG A 65 -6.62 8.14 2.66
N PRO A 66 -6.86 9.18 1.84
CA PRO A 66 -7.08 8.98 0.41
C PRO A 66 -5.86 8.32 -0.23
N THR A 67 -6.07 7.32 -1.08
CA THR A 67 -4.98 6.63 -1.79
C THR A 67 -5.27 6.47 -3.27
N SER A 68 -4.21 6.30 -4.05
CA SER A 68 -4.28 5.87 -5.45
C SER A 68 -3.22 4.83 -5.74
N VAL A 69 -3.58 3.73 -6.39
CA VAL A 69 -2.63 2.74 -6.92
C VAL A 69 -2.24 3.16 -8.34
N THR A 70 -0.95 3.39 -8.55
CA THR A 70 -0.41 3.98 -9.78
C THR A 70 0.64 3.05 -10.38
N ALA A 71 0.53 2.77 -11.68
CA ALA A 71 1.57 2.06 -12.42
C ALA A 71 2.87 2.88 -12.41
N ALA A 72 3.96 2.27 -11.97
CA ALA A 72 5.30 2.84 -12.06
C ALA A 72 6.24 1.87 -12.80
N ASP A 73 7.30 2.43 -13.38
CA ASP A 73 8.29 1.63 -14.12
C ASP A 73 9.36 1.09 -13.18
N PHE A 74 9.23 -0.19 -12.82
CA PHE A 74 10.21 -0.94 -12.04
C PHE A 74 11.28 -1.62 -12.92
N SER A 75 11.18 -1.52 -14.25
CA SER A 75 12.10 -2.16 -15.21
C SER A 75 13.40 -1.37 -15.40
N ALA A 76 13.34 -0.05 -15.21
CA ALA A 76 14.46 0.87 -15.44
C ALA A 76 15.36 1.10 -14.21
N GLY A 77 15.03 0.53 -13.04
CA GLY A 77 15.88 0.62 -11.85
C GLY A 77 15.19 0.17 -10.56
N ASP A 78 16.05 -0.11 -9.58
CA ASP A 78 15.79 -0.55 -8.21
C ASP A 78 14.67 0.24 -7.50
N THR A 79 13.96 -0.41 -6.59
CA THR A 79 12.80 0.10 -5.81
C THR A 79 12.98 1.54 -5.30
N LEU A 80 14.18 1.88 -4.79
CA LEU A 80 14.48 3.20 -4.26
C LEU A 80 14.47 4.32 -5.31
N ARG A 81 14.77 3.97 -6.56
CA ARG A 81 14.73 4.92 -7.67
C ARG A 81 13.30 5.33 -7.98
N VAL A 82 12.36 4.39 -7.93
CA VAL A 82 10.92 4.66 -8.13
C VAL A 82 10.44 5.70 -7.12
N LEU A 83 10.71 5.50 -5.82
CA LEU A 83 10.36 6.47 -4.78
C LEU A 83 11.00 7.86 -4.96
N LYS A 84 12.17 7.93 -5.63
CA LYS A 84 12.90 9.18 -5.81
C LYS A 84 12.49 9.93 -7.08
N GLU A 85 12.21 9.22 -8.16
CA GLU A 85 12.06 9.78 -9.50
C GLU A 85 10.62 9.81 -9.99
N THR A 86 9.70 9.10 -9.32
CA THR A 86 8.27 9.07 -9.66
C THR A 86 7.45 9.75 -8.58
N PRO A 87 6.28 10.34 -8.92
CA PRO A 87 5.39 10.97 -7.95
C PRO A 87 4.59 9.91 -7.16
N VAL A 88 5.31 9.04 -6.44
CA VAL A 88 4.72 8.03 -5.54
C VAL A 88 5.32 8.18 -4.15
N ASP A 89 4.52 7.91 -3.13
CA ASP A 89 4.88 8.09 -1.72
C ASP A 89 5.19 6.75 -1.03
N PHE A 90 4.77 5.66 -1.66
CA PHE A 90 4.76 4.32 -1.09
C PHE A 90 5.00 3.30 -2.18
N VAL A 91 5.86 2.31 -1.92
CA VAL A 91 6.08 1.15 -2.79
C VAL A 91 6.18 -0.11 -1.95
N VAL A 92 5.97 -1.27 -2.55
CA VAL A 92 6.15 -2.57 -1.90
C VAL A 92 7.36 -3.24 -2.51
N THR A 93 8.21 -3.82 -1.66
CA THR A 93 9.38 -4.60 -2.11
C THR A 93 9.63 -5.77 -1.18
N CYS A 94 10.72 -6.49 -1.41
CA CYS A 94 11.12 -7.61 -0.58
C CYS A 94 12.52 -7.39 0.00
N THR A 95 12.74 -7.94 1.20
CA THR A 95 13.98 -7.76 1.97
C THR A 95 15.24 -8.14 1.18
N GLY A 96 15.29 -9.36 0.63
CA GLY A 96 16.44 -9.82 -0.15
C GLY A 96 16.70 -9.00 -1.41
N ARG A 97 15.65 -8.61 -2.15
CA ARG A 97 15.76 -7.68 -3.29
C ARG A 97 16.35 -6.35 -2.86
N LEU A 98 15.84 -5.75 -1.78
CA LEU A 98 16.33 -4.46 -1.29
C LEU A 98 17.82 -4.52 -0.89
N VAL A 99 18.27 -5.63 -0.31
CA VAL A 99 19.71 -5.84 -0.04
C VAL A 99 20.52 -5.87 -1.33
N GLU A 100 20.05 -6.57 -2.36
CA GLU A 100 20.72 -6.63 -3.68
C GLU A 100 20.82 -5.26 -4.35
N GLU A 101 19.78 -4.44 -4.22
CA GLU A 101 19.70 -3.09 -4.76
C GLU A 101 20.62 -2.10 -4.01
N THR A 102 20.70 -2.23 -2.68
CA THR A 102 21.37 -1.22 -1.82
C THR A 102 22.82 -1.55 -1.48
N ASP A 103 23.16 -2.83 -1.35
CA ASP A 103 24.49 -3.29 -0.96
C ASP A 103 24.83 -4.65 -1.61
N VAL A 104 25.39 -4.56 -2.82
CA VAL A 104 25.77 -5.72 -3.63
C VAL A 104 26.79 -6.63 -2.92
N ASP A 105 27.68 -6.08 -2.08
CA ASP A 105 28.68 -6.87 -1.38
C ASP A 105 28.10 -7.57 -0.15
N ALA A 106 27.17 -6.92 0.56
CA ALA A 106 26.35 -7.59 1.56
C ALA A 106 25.49 -8.69 0.96
N ALA A 107 24.85 -8.45 -0.18
CA ALA A 107 24.08 -9.47 -0.87
C ALA A 107 24.94 -10.70 -1.19
N LYS A 108 26.13 -10.54 -1.77
CA LYS A 108 27.05 -11.65 -2.06
C LYS A 108 27.49 -12.41 -0.81
N ARG A 109 27.69 -11.71 0.31
CA ARG A 109 28.06 -12.32 1.59
C ARG A 109 26.90 -13.15 2.14
N LEU A 110 25.72 -12.54 2.27
CA LEU A 110 24.52 -13.18 2.80
C LEU A 110 24.11 -14.39 1.96
N LYS A 111 24.24 -14.32 0.62
CA LYS A 111 23.96 -15.47 -0.27
C LYS A 111 24.87 -16.68 0.00
N LYS A 112 26.11 -16.45 0.42
CA LYS A 112 27.01 -17.53 0.82
C LYS A 112 26.58 -18.13 2.17
N GLU A 113 26.16 -17.29 3.11
CA GLU A 113 25.69 -17.69 4.43
C GLU A 113 24.33 -18.41 4.39
N ALA A 114 23.47 -18.05 3.42
CA ALA A 114 22.16 -18.66 3.20
C ALA A 114 22.21 -20.16 2.90
N LYS A 115 23.35 -20.70 2.48
CA LYS A 115 23.52 -22.15 2.23
C LYS A 115 23.37 -22.99 3.49
N ASP A 116 23.73 -22.41 4.63
CA ASP A 116 23.59 -23.02 5.96
C ASP A 116 22.51 -22.27 6.77
N ALA A 117 21.53 -21.65 6.08
CA ALA A 117 20.58 -20.68 6.63
C ALA A 117 20.11 -21.06 8.05
N PRO A 118 20.60 -20.36 9.09
CA PRO A 118 20.18 -20.63 10.45
C PRO A 118 18.71 -20.26 10.64
N ALA A 119 18.08 -20.80 11.69
CA ALA A 119 16.79 -20.30 12.14
C ALA A 119 16.89 -18.78 12.39
N GLY A 120 15.92 -18.01 11.89
CA GLY A 120 15.93 -16.54 11.97
C GLY A 120 16.79 -15.84 10.92
N PHE A 121 17.29 -16.53 9.89
CA PHE A 121 18.09 -15.88 8.84
C PHE A 121 17.34 -14.74 8.10
N SER A 122 16.00 -14.80 8.03
CA SER A 122 15.17 -13.70 7.51
C SER A 122 15.37 -12.39 8.27
N ASP A 123 15.57 -12.44 9.60
CA ASP A 123 15.78 -11.25 10.42
C ASP A 123 17.13 -10.60 10.09
N VAL A 124 18.16 -11.42 9.86
CA VAL A 124 19.49 -10.94 9.44
C VAL A 124 19.42 -10.23 8.08
N VAL A 125 18.65 -10.78 7.14
CA VAL A 125 18.46 -10.15 5.83
C VAL A 125 17.63 -8.87 5.94
N TYR A 126 16.61 -8.85 6.79
CA TYR A 126 15.82 -7.65 7.08
C TYR A 126 16.66 -6.53 7.71
N ASP A 127 17.47 -6.84 8.71
CA ASP A 127 18.37 -5.88 9.36
C ASP A 127 19.35 -5.27 8.35
N GLN A 128 19.92 -6.09 7.47
CA GLN A 128 20.79 -5.61 6.39
C GLN A 128 20.03 -4.74 5.39
N ALA A 129 18.78 -5.08 5.08
CA ALA A 129 17.95 -4.30 4.17
C ALA A 129 17.67 -2.91 4.74
N ILE A 130 17.30 -2.80 6.02
CA ILE A 130 17.11 -1.52 6.70
C ILE A 130 18.41 -0.72 6.78
N ALA A 131 19.54 -1.38 7.04
CA ALA A 131 20.84 -0.71 7.11
C ALA A 131 21.23 -0.02 5.79
N GLY A 132 20.75 -0.54 4.65
CA GLY A 132 20.95 0.05 3.32
C GLY A 132 20.03 1.21 2.97
N LEU A 133 19.01 1.50 3.80
CA LEU A 133 18.01 2.53 3.47
C LEU A 133 18.53 3.96 3.66
N PRO A 134 18.17 4.90 2.77
CA PRO A 134 18.29 6.32 3.04
C PRO A 134 17.59 6.72 4.34
N SER A 135 18.19 7.66 5.09
CA SER A 135 17.68 8.07 6.41
C SER A 135 16.27 8.67 6.40
N THR A 136 15.76 9.11 5.25
CA THR A 136 14.41 9.65 5.07
C THR A 136 13.35 8.55 4.88
N LEU A 137 13.75 7.35 4.46
CA LEU A 137 12.85 6.23 4.22
C LEU A 137 12.77 5.32 5.43
N ARG A 138 11.63 4.65 5.56
CA ARG A 138 11.41 3.60 6.56
C ARG A 138 10.57 2.47 5.99
N THR A 139 10.49 1.42 6.78
CA THR A 139 9.57 0.30 6.62
C THR A 139 8.92 -0.06 7.97
N VAL A 140 8.22 -1.18 7.99
CA VAL A 140 7.64 -1.87 9.16
C VAL A 140 8.23 -3.28 9.25
N ASP A 141 7.80 -4.09 10.23
CA ASP A 141 8.26 -5.48 10.36
C ASP A 141 7.93 -6.26 9.09
N PRO A 142 8.80 -7.19 8.66
CA PRO A 142 8.59 -7.94 7.44
C PRO A 142 7.42 -8.92 7.57
N SER A 143 6.75 -9.20 6.45
CA SER A 143 5.72 -10.25 6.40
C SER A 143 6.34 -11.65 6.56
N PRO A 144 5.57 -12.68 6.97
CA PRO A 144 6.01 -14.07 6.84
C PRO A 144 6.02 -14.56 5.38
N ALA A 145 5.32 -13.89 4.46
CA ALA A 145 5.29 -14.26 3.05
C ALA A 145 6.66 -14.21 2.37
N GLN A 146 6.84 -15.03 1.35
CA GLN A 146 7.96 -14.99 0.40
C GLN A 146 7.40 -14.58 -0.96
N SER A 147 7.92 -13.50 -1.54
CA SER A 147 7.32 -12.83 -2.70
C SER A 147 8.35 -12.29 -3.69
N CYS A 148 7.92 -11.39 -4.58
CA CYS A 148 8.75 -10.63 -5.51
C CYS A 148 9.38 -11.49 -6.63
N GLY A 149 8.63 -12.50 -7.10
CA GLY A 149 8.89 -13.20 -8.37
C GLY A 149 10.18 -14.02 -8.44
N ARG A 150 10.90 -14.20 -7.32
CA ARG A 150 12.08 -15.07 -7.27
C ARG A 150 12.10 -15.82 -5.95
N ALA A 151 12.20 -17.14 -6.02
CA ALA A 151 12.96 -17.89 -5.01
C ALA A 151 14.41 -17.40 -5.08
N GLY A 152 14.67 -16.26 -4.43
CA GLY A 152 16.01 -15.69 -4.32
C GLY A 152 16.87 -16.54 -3.39
N GLU A 153 18.19 -16.44 -3.54
CA GLU A 153 19.12 -17.02 -2.57
C GLU A 153 19.00 -16.36 -1.18
N LEU A 154 18.37 -15.19 -1.11
CA LEU A 154 18.02 -14.50 0.13
C LEU A 154 16.51 -14.56 0.36
N PRO A 155 16.05 -14.67 1.62
CA PRO A 155 14.65 -14.47 1.99
C PRO A 155 14.06 -13.21 1.35
N GLN A 156 12.83 -13.34 0.85
CA GLN A 156 12.10 -12.28 0.14
C GLN A 156 10.83 -11.92 0.90
N ASN A 157 11.00 -11.53 2.16
CA ASN A 157 9.89 -11.10 2.99
C ASN A 157 9.36 -9.74 2.52
N ILE A 158 8.03 -9.58 2.47
CA ILE A 158 7.39 -8.37 1.94
C ILE A 158 7.54 -7.25 2.95
N ILE A 159 7.93 -6.08 2.45
CA ILE A 159 8.07 -4.85 3.22
C ILE A 159 7.54 -3.64 2.43
N PRO A 160 6.71 -2.78 3.04
CA PRO A 160 6.39 -1.49 2.44
C PRO A 160 7.51 -0.47 2.68
N LEU A 161 7.83 0.35 1.68
CA LEU A 161 8.79 1.44 1.78
C LEU A 161 8.11 2.79 1.54
N PHE A 162 8.37 3.73 2.44
CA PHE A 162 7.75 5.06 2.40
C PHE A 162 8.58 6.09 3.18
N ASP A 163 8.31 7.38 2.95
CA ASP A 163 8.96 8.47 3.68
C ASP A 163 8.52 8.51 5.15
N LYS A 164 9.49 8.67 6.06
CA LYS A 164 9.26 8.72 7.51
C LYS A 164 8.28 9.80 7.95
N SER A 165 8.21 10.91 7.23
CA SER A 165 7.40 12.08 7.58
C SER A 165 5.96 12.02 7.04
N GLY A 166 5.68 11.12 6.09
CA GLY A 166 4.38 11.06 5.42
C GLY A 166 3.28 10.32 6.17
N PHE A 167 3.63 9.57 7.22
CA PHE A 167 2.73 8.66 7.92
C PHE A 167 2.73 8.88 9.43
N ASP A 168 1.55 8.88 10.04
CA ASP A 168 1.39 8.97 11.49
C ASP A 168 1.55 7.61 12.18
N ARG A 169 1.59 7.62 13.52
CA ARG A 169 1.80 6.40 14.32
C ARG A 169 0.69 5.38 14.13
N GLY A 170 -0.57 5.81 13.96
CA GLY A 170 -1.69 4.90 13.75
C GLY A 170 -1.60 4.20 12.39
N GLU A 171 -1.25 4.95 11.35
CA GLU A 171 -0.99 4.41 10.01
C GLU A 171 0.17 3.41 10.04
N ILE A 172 1.29 3.75 10.69
CA ILE A 172 2.44 2.86 10.80
C ILE A 172 2.08 1.56 11.53
N ASN A 173 1.36 1.64 12.65
CA ASN A 173 0.92 0.46 13.40
C ASN A 173 0.03 -0.45 12.54
N ARG A 174 -0.88 0.16 11.77
CA ARG A 174 -1.80 -0.58 10.91
C ARG A 174 -1.09 -1.21 9.70
N LEU A 175 -0.15 -0.49 9.10
CA LEU A 175 0.74 -1.03 8.07
C LEU A 175 1.54 -2.21 8.62
N ASN A 176 2.10 -2.10 9.83
CA ASN A 176 2.82 -3.22 10.47
C ASN A 176 1.92 -4.44 10.67
N PHE A 177 0.71 -4.23 11.19
CA PHE A 177 -0.27 -5.29 11.40
C PHE A 177 -0.62 -6.00 10.09
N ILE A 178 -1.00 -5.25 9.05
CA ILE A 178 -1.39 -5.87 7.78
C ILE A 178 -0.21 -6.59 7.14
N THR A 179 1.01 -6.04 7.20
CA THR A 179 2.21 -6.70 6.67
C THR A 179 2.44 -8.06 7.34
N ARG A 180 2.24 -8.16 8.67
CA ARG A 180 2.47 -9.40 9.42
C ARG A 180 1.44 -10.50 9.18
N VAL A 181 0.25 -10.18 8.69
CA VAL A 181 -0.78 -11.17 8.35
C VAL A 181 -0.70 -11.68 6.90
N ILE A 182 0.09 -11.03 6.03
CA ILE A 182 0.30 -11.50 4.67
C ILE A 182 1.18 -12.75 4.68
N SER A 183 0.60 -13.91 4.36
CA SER A 183 1.31 -15.18 4.19
C SER A 183 1.55 -15.49 2.72
N THR A 184 2.57 -16.31 2.41
CA THR A 184 2.86 -16.74 1.01
C THR A 184 1.62 -17.38 0.40
N LYS A 185 1.05 -18.36 1.10
CA LYS A 185 -0.10 -19.12 0.63
C LYS A 185 -1.30 -18.23 0.34
N SER A 186 -1.68 -17.35 1.28
CA SER A 186 -2.84 -16.49 1.10
C SER A 186 -2.65 -15.49 -0.04
N LEU A 187 -1.42 -15.03 -0.27
CA LEU A 187 -1.10 -14.15 -1.38
C LEU A 187 -1.17 -14.89 -2.72
N GLU A 188 -0.61 -16.09 -2.80
CA GLU A 188 -0.71 -16.98 -3.97
C GLU A 188 -2.17 -17.27 -4.33
N GLU A 189 -3.00 -17.63 -3.35
CA GLU A 189 -4.44 -17.89 -3.55
C GLU A 189 -5.18 -16.64 -4.09
N MET A 190 -4.92 -15.45 -3.54
CA MET A 190 -5.52 -14.22 -4.06
C MET A 190 -5.08 -13.90 -5.49
N VAL A 191 -3.80 -14.13 -5.81
CA VAL A 191 -3.27 -13.93 -7.17
C VAL A 191 -3.93 -14.90 -8.14
N GLU A 192 -4.01 -16.19 -7.79
CA GLU A 192 -4.64 -17.22 -8.62
C GLU A 192 -6.12 -16.91 -8.89
N ASP A 193 -6.88 -16.47 -7.89
CA ASP A 193 -8.29 -16.09 -8.05
C ASP A 193 -8.45 -14.91 -9.02
N ILE A 194 -7.64 -13.87 -8.86
CA ILE A 194 -7.69 -12.66 -9.69
C ILE A 194 -7.26 -12.96 -11.13
N GLU A 195 -6.22 -13.78 -11.34
CA GLU A 195 -5.84 -14.25 -12.67
C GLU A 195 -6.92 -15.16 -13.29
N GLY A 196 -7.64 -15.91 -12.46
CA GLY A 196 -8.84 -16.67 -12.82
C GLY A 196 -10.05 -15.82 -13.19
N GLY A 197 -9.98 -14.50 -13.00
CA GLY A 197 -11.02 -13.53 -13.34
C GLY A 197 -11.96 -13.16 -12.19
N ALA A 198 -11.61 -13.49 -10.94
CA ALA A 198 -12.32 -12.96 -9.77
C ALA A 198 -12.16 -11.44 -9.69
N ASP A 199 -13.14 -10.77 -9.08
CA ASP A 199 -13.05 -9.34 -8.82
C ASP A 199 -12.03 -9.07 -7.71
N VAL A 200 -11.07 -8.18 -7.98
CA VAL A 200 -9.98 -7.84 -7.06
C VAL A 200 -10.51 -7.37 -5.71
N GLN A 201 -11.60 -6.59 -5.70
CA GLN A 201 -12.13 -6.00 -4.47
C GLN A 201 -12.85 -7.04 -3.62
N ASP A 202 -13.64 -7.91 -4.25
CA ASP A 202 -14.32 -9.01 -3.56
C ASP A 202 -13.31 -10.03 -2.98
N THR A 203 -12.28 -10.38 -3.75
CA THR A 203 -11.20 -11.28 -3.28
C THR A 203 -10.47 -10.68 -2.08
N LEU A 204 -10.10 -9.40 -2.14
CA LEU A 204 -9.44 -8.72 -1.03
C LEU A 204 -10.35 -8.58 0.19
N ALA A 205 -11.64 -8.30 0.00
CA ALA A 205 -12.61 -8.21 1.07
C ALA A 205 -12.69 -9.51 1.86
N ALA A 206 -12.82 -10.64 1.14
CA ALA A 206 -12.88 -11.96 1.74
C ALA A 206 -11.59 -12.26 2.52
N TRP A 207 -10.43 -12.01 1.93
CA TRP A 207 -9.13 -12.22 2.58
C TRP A 207 -8.97 -11.37 3.86
N MET A 208 -9.34 -10.08 3.81
CA MET A 208 -9.23 -9.16 4.95
C MET A 208 -10.11 -9.58 6.14
N VAL A 209 -11.31 -10.10 5.87
CA VAL A 209 -12.20 -10.63 6.92
C VAL A 209 -11.61 -11.88 7.55
N GLU A 210 -11.11 -12.81 6.71
CA GLU A 210 -10.60 -14.10 7.16
C GLU A 210 -9.26 -13.98 7.92
N ASN A 211 -8.33 -13.19 7.41
CA ASN A 211 -6.93 -13.19 7.85
C ASN A 211 -6.58 -12.03 8.78
N ALA A 212 -7.29 -10.91 8.65
CA ALA A 212 -6.98 -9.69 9.38
C ALA A 212 -8.10 -9.30 10.36
N HIS A 213 -9.23 -10.03 10.34
CA HIS A 213 -10.46 -9.68 11.06
C HIS A 213 -10.93 -8.24 10.79
N ILE A 214 -10.66 -7.77 9.56
CA ILE A 214 -11.02 -6.44 9.09
C ILE A 214 -12.24 -6.58 8.19
N ASN A 215 -13.35 -5.94 8.54
CA ASN A 215 -14.45 -5.77 7.61
C ASN A 215 -14.24 -4.48 6.80
N ILE A 216 -14.02 -4.60 5.49
CA ILE A 216 -13.83 -3.44 4.61
C ILE A 216 -15.12 -2.69 4.27
N TYR A 217 -16.27 -3.24 4.67
CA TYR A 217 -17.58 -2.62 4.48
C TYR A 217 -18.14 -1.97 5.75
N ASP A 218 -17.45 -2.11 6.89
CA ASP A 218 -17.78 -1.40 8.13
C ASP A 218 -16.81 -0.22 8.31
N ASP A 219 -17.34 0.95 8.68
CA ASP A 219 -16.56 2.17 8.93
C ASP A 219 -15.77 2.14 10.26
N GLU A 220 -15.88 1.06 11.03
CA GLU A 220 -15.26 0.93 12.36
C GLU A 220 -14.10 -0.07 12.29
N LEU A 221 -12.88 0.46 12.30
CA LEU A 221 -11.69 -0.36 12.44
C LEU A 221 -11.62 -0.92 13.86
N PRO A 222 -11.39 -2.23 14.06
CA PRO A 222 -11.02 -2.72 15.37
C PRO A 222 -9.74 -2.00 15.81
N GLU A 223 -9.73 -1.52 17.06
CA GLU A 223 -8.55 -0.96 17.70
C GLU A 223 -7.37 -1.92 17.47
N ALA A 224 -6.23 -1.39 17.03
CA ALA A 224 -5.03 -2.20 16.95
C ALA A 224 -4.62 -2.52 18.39
N ASP A 225 -4.81 -3.77 18.81
CA ASP A 225 -4.36 -4.27 20.11
C ASP A 225 -2.88 -3.84 20.29
N GLU A 226 -2.58 -3.11 21.36
CA GLU A 226 -1.21 -2.64 21.66
C GLU A 226 -0.22 -3.80 21.90
N ASP A 227 -0.72 -5.05 21.95
CA ASP A 227 0.06 -6.26 22.18
C ASP A 227 0.03 -7.17 20.94
N GLY A 228 0.94 -6.91 20.01
CA GLY A 228 1.32 -7.86 18.95
C GLY A 228 2.04 -9.12 19.46
N ALA A 229 1.62 -9.66 20.61
CA ALA A 229 2.08 -10.91 21.17
C ALA A 229 0.99 -11.96 20.97
N ALA A 230 1.30 -12.98 20.16
CA ALA A 230 0.55 -14.22 20.13
C ALA A 230 0.25 -14.66 21.58
N ALA A 231 -1.00 -15.02 21.85
CA ALA A 231 -1.37 -15.66 23.10
C ALA A 231 -0.56 -16.96 23.24
N GLY A 232 0.55 -16.87 23.96
CA GLY A 232 1.27 -18.01 24.47
C GLY A 232 0.33 -18.80 25.36
N ASP A 233 0.17 -20.07 25.01
CA ASP A 233 -0.45 -21.12 25.79
C ASP A 233 -0.03 -21.01 27.26
N SER A 234 -0.89 -20.36 28.04
CA SER A 234 -0.82 -20.32 29.50
C SER A 234 -1.82 -21.36 29.99
N ALA A 235 -1.51 -22.63 29.75
CA ALA A 235 -2.21 -23.71 30.42
C ALA A 235 -1.95 -23.58 31.94
N ASP A 236 -3.00 -23.12 32.60
CA ASP A 236 -3.26 -23.21 34.02
C ASP A 236 -2.70 -24.49 34.65
N SER A 237 -1.96 -24.31 35.74
CA SER A 237 -2.15 -25.18 36.89
C SER A 237 -2.19 -24.31 38.15
N ALA A 238 -3.35 -23.67 38.35
CA ALA A 238 -3.78 -23.27 39.68
C ALA A 238 -4.03 -24.51 40.54
N GLY A 239 -3.43 -24.52 41.74
CA GLY A 239 -3.19 -25.73 42.53
C GLY A 239 -4.28 -26.14 43.51
N VAL A 240 -3.94 -27.10 44.38
CA VAL A 240 -4.68 -27.42 45.61
C VAL A 240 -3.72 -27.98 46.67
N ARG A 241 -3.56 -27.20 47.76
CA ARG A 241 -3.16 -27.55 49.15
C ARG A 241 -1.77 -28.12 49.44
#